data_AF-A0A919X9G6-F1
#
_entry.id   AF-A0A919X9G6-F1
#
_cell.length_a   1.000
_cell.length_b   1.000
_cell.length_c   1.000
_cell.angle_alpha   90.00
_cell.angle_beta   90.00
_cell.angle_gamma   90.00
#
_symmetry.space_group_name_H-M   'P 1'
#
loop_
_entity.id
_entity.type
_entity.pdbx_description
1 polymer ?
#
loop_
_entity_poly.entity_id
_entity_poly.type
_entity_poly.pdbx_seq_one_letter_code
_entity_poly.pdbx_strand_id
1 'polypeptide(L)' 'MVKVKMNVQTAYHGELFRAGKVYEVDEETAKRWIASKLAIKAEEE' A
#
# COMPACT_ATOMS: atom_id res chain seq x y z
N MET A 1 10.69 -2.83 -5.24
CA MET A 1 9.25 -3.19 -5.21
C MET A 1 8.96 -3.85 -3.86
N VAL A 2 7.92 -3.41 -3.16
CA VAL A 2 7.56 -3.82 -1.79
C VAL A 2 6.07 -4.08 -1.73
N LYS A 3 5.69 -5.16 -1.04
CA LYS A 3 4.29 -5.48 -0.76
C LYS A 3 3.79 -4.65 0.41
N VAL A 4 2.69 -3.94 0.21
CA VAL A 4 2.01 -3.17 1.24
C VAL A 4 0.55 -3.58 1.32
N LYS A 5 0.04 -3.74 2.53
CA LYS A 5 -1.38 -3.96 2.79
C LYS A 5 -2.05 -2.61 2.99
N MET A 6 -3.05 -2.32 2.17
CA MET A 6 -3.78 -1.06 2.27
C MET A 6 -4.68 -1.05 3.50
N ASN A 7 -4.66 0.03 4.28
CA ASN A 7 -5.58 0.24 5.39
C ASN A 7 -6.87 0.92 4.92
N VAL A 8 -6.78 1.77 3.89
CA VAL A 8 -7.89 2.53 3.34
C VAL A 8 -8.11 2.21 1.86
N GLN A 9 -9.33 2.42 1.37
CA GLN A 9 -9.60 2.34 -0.06
C GLN A 9 -9.19 3.65 -0.72
N THR A 10 -8.29 3.60 -1.70
CA THR A 10 -7.83 4.79 -2.43
C THR A 10 -7.67 4.48 -3.92
N ALA A 11 -7.88 5.48 -4.76
CA ALA A 11 -7.55 5.40 -6.17
C ALA A 11 -6.18 6.05 -6.37
N TYR A 12 -5.25 5.34 -7.00
CA TYR A 12 -3.90 5.82 -7.25
C TYR A 12 -3.45 5.36 -8.64
N HIS A 13 -2.94 6.29 -9.46
CA HIS A 13 -2.54 6.02 -10.85
C HIS A 13 -3.60 5.33 -11.73
N GLY A 14 -4.89 5.58 -11.47
CA GLY A 14 -5.99 4.94 -12.20
C GLY A 14 -6.32 3.53 -11.74
N GLU A 15 -5.59 3.00 -10.76
CA GLU A 15 -5.89 1.74 -10.10
C GLU A 15 -6.61 1.96 -8.77
N LEU A 16 -7.48 1.02 -8.42
CA LEU A 16 -8.30 1.11 -7.21
C LEU A 16 -7.75 0.15 -6.16
N PHE A 17 -7.04 0.73 -5.19
CA PHE A 17 -6.46 0.02 -4.06
C PHE A 17 -7.52 -0.16 -2.99
N ARG A 18 -7.95 -1.41 -2.77
CA ARG A 18 -8.99 -1.73 -1.80
C ARG A 18 -8.37 -1.91 -0.41
N ALA A 19 -9.07 -1.39 0.61
CA ALA A 19 -8.70 -1.61 2.00
C ALA A 19 -8.61 -3.13 2.31
N GLY A 20 -7.60 -3.51 3.07
CA GLY A 20 -7.31 -4.89 3.48
C GLY A 20 -6.62 -5.76 2.42
N LYS A 21 -6.47 -5.28 1.18
CA LYS A 21 -5.75 -6.00 0.12
C LYS A 21 -4.26 -5.63 0.10
N VAL A 22 -3.45 -6.59 -0.33
CA VAL A 22 -2.01 -6.43 -0.50
C VAL A 22 -1.71 -6.07 -1.95
N TYR A 23 -0.88 -5.05 -2.14
CA TYR A 23 -0.43 -4.59 -3.44
C TYR A 23 1.08 -4.42 -3.44
N GLU A 24 1.70 -4.62 -4.60
CA GLU A 24 3.13 -4.39 -4.79
C GLU A 24 3.33 -3.00 -5.37
N VAL A 25 4.09 -2.16 -4.66
CA VAL A 25 4.37 -0.77 -5.06
C VAL A 25 5.87 -0.49 -4.93
N ASP A 26 6.32 0.65 -5.47
CA ASP A 26 7.70 1.07 -5.28
C ASP A 26 8.01 1.37 -3.80
N GLU A 27 9.27 1.21 -3.39
CA GLU A 27 9.72 1.52 -2.03
C GLU A 27 9.41 2.95 -1.61
N GLU A 28 9.55 3.91 -2.53
CA GLU A 28 9.27 5.31 -2.22
C GLU A 28 7.79 5.54 -1.94
N THR A 29 6.92 4.91 -2.74
CA THR A 29 5.46 4.96 -2.56
C THR A 29 5.05 4.25 -1.26
N ALA A 30 5.61 3.07 -1.01
CA ALA A 30 5.39 2.32 0.23
C ALA A 30 5.75 3.14 1.46
N LYS A 31 6.94 3.77 1.48
CA LYS A 31 7.39 4.63 2.60
C LYS A 31 6.42 5.78 2.85
N ARG A 32 5.97 6.48 1.80
CA ARG A 32 4.98 7.58 1.92
C ARG A 32 3.66 7.09 2.48
N TRP A 33 3.17 5.96 2.00
CA TRP A 33 1.90 5.39 2.45
C TRP A 33 1.95 4.88 3.89
N ILE A 34 3.05 4.23 4.28
CA ILE A 34 3.28 3.75 5.65
C ILE A 34 3.40 4.95 6.61
N ALA A 35 4.19 5.97 6.26
CA ALA A 35 4.32 7.19 7.06
C ALA A 35 2.98 7.92 7.24
N SER A 36 2.13 7.91 6.20
CA SER A 36 0.79 8.52 6.23
C SER A 36 -0.29 7.60 6.80
N LYS A 37 0.06 6.40 7.30
CA LYS A 37 -0.86 5.36 7.82
C LYS A 37 -1.90 4.85 6.79
N LEU A 38 -1.68 5.12 5.50
CA LEU A 38 -2.51 4.63 4.40
C LEU A 38 -2.32 3.14 4.17
N ALA A 39 -1.11 2.63 4.40
CA ALA A 39 -0.72 1.24 4.25
C ALA A 39 0.10 0.75 5.43
N ILE A 40 0.22 -0.57 5.57
CA ILE A 40 1.25 -1.22 6.38
C ILE A 40 2.13 -2.08 5.48
N LYS A 41 3.38 -2.33 5.90
CA LYS A 41 4.24 -3.30 5.23
C LYS A 41 3.57 -4.67 5.32
N ALA A 42 3.35 -5.32 4.18
CA ALA A 42 2.90 -6.70 4.16
C ALA A 42 4.15 -7.57 4.26
N GLU A 43 4.52 -7.94 5.50
CA GLU A 43 5.48 -9.01 5.70
C GLU A 43 4.80 -10.31 5.29
N GLU A 44 5.42 -11.05 4.37
CA GLU A 44 5.04 -12.42 4.06
C GLU A 44 5.29 -13.23 5.33
N GLU A 45 4.22 -13.53 6.08
CA GLU A 45 4.20 -14.67 7.02
C GLU A 45 4.36 -15.98 6.24
#